data_AF-A0AAW4XQ51-F1
#
_entry.id   AF-A0AAW4XQ51-F1
#
_cell.length_a   1.000
_cell.length_b   1.000
_cell.length_c   1.000
_cell.angle_alpha   90.00
_cell.angle_beta   90.00
_cell.angle_gamma   90.00
#
_symmetry.space_group_name_H-M   'P 1'
#
loop_
_entity.id
_entity.type
_entity.pdbx_description
1 polymer ?
#
loop_
_entity_poly.entity_id
_entity_poly.type
_entity_poly.pdbx_seq_one_letter_code
_entity_poly.pdbx_strand_id
1 'polypeptide(L)'
;MEHLALALNPAQGLVGGRRLIDMLREHELDNVLDAFEAILESHEHAIYEIRRILRPRKTDPTKLGNAARSVRIRGRGSRASMHNILGRLATDGAAQNKVRPDLGDDGILRVYQHERGPVFPTVERYFVVAPALALPKEHANFDQWWTQALAAEAMQPAA
;
A
#
# COMPACT_ATOMS: atom_id res chain seq x y z
N MET A 1 -2.11 9.21 -12.01
CA MET A 1 -2.01 10.12 -10.83
C MET A 1 -0.99 9.55 -9.86
N GLU A 2 0.03 10.32 -9.46
CA GLU A 2 1.11 9.85 -8.56
C GLU A 2 0.60 9.39 -7.20
N HIS A 3 -0.31 10.16 -6.59
CA HIS A 3 -0.86 9.86 -5.27
C HIS A 3 -1.46 8.45 -5.18
N LEU A 4 -2.25 8.04 -6.19
CA LEU A 4 -2.77 6.67 -6.27
C LEU A 4 -1.64 5.64 -6.42
N ALA A 5 -0.65 5.93 -7.26
CA ALA A 5 0.50 5.07 -7.47
C ALA A 5 1.29 4.84 -6.16
N LEU A 6 1.53 5.91 -5.38
CA LEU A 6 2.19 5.86 -4.08
C LEU A 6 1.35 5.13 -3.04
N ALA A 7 0.04 5.38 -2.98
CA ALA A 7 -0.87 4.67 -2.08
C ALA A 7 -0.81 3.16 -2.30
N LEU A 8 -0.91 2.73 -3.57
CA LEU A 8 -0.83 1.32 -3.95
C LEU A 8 0.60 0.77 -3.92
N ASN A 9 1.63 1.63 -3.89
CA ASN A 9 3.03 1.25 -3.79
C ASN A 9 3.96 2.35 -3.20
N PRO A 10 4.33 2.27 -1.91
CA PRO A 10 5.18 3.28 -1.27
C PRO A 10 6.56 3.42 -1.91
N ALA A 11 7.06 2.38 -2.59
CA ALA A 11 8.34 2.39 -3.28
C ALA A 11 8.28 2.97 -4.72
N GLN A 12 7.12 3.43 -5.19
CA GLN A 12 6.93 3.91 -6.56
C GLN A 12 6.99 5.44 -6.63
N GLY A 13 8.18 6.02 -6.83
CA GLY A 13 8.34 7.45 -7.19
C GLY A 13 8.31 7.66 -8.71
N LEU A 14 7.78 8.80 -9.18
CA LEU A 14 7.74 9.10 -10.62
C LEU A 14 9.01 9.77 -11.16
N VAL A 15 9.84 10.43 -10.33
CA VAL A 15 10.94 11.28 -10.82
C VAL A 15 12.30 10.81 -10.28
N GLY A 16 12.88 9.78 -10.89
CA GLY A 16 14.27 9.37 -10.58
C GLY A 16 14.52 9.07 -9.10
N GLY A 17 13.50 8.57 -8.37
CA GLY A 17 13.55 8.33 -6.93
C GLY A 17 12.97 9.46 -6.06
N ARG A 18 12.66 10.62 -6.64
CA ARG A 18 11.90 11.71 -6.00
C ARG A 18 10.41 11.63 -6.33
N ARG A 19 9.59 12.21 -5.46
CA ARG A 19 8.13 12.32 -5.65
C ARG A 19 7.80 13.69 -6.25
N LEU A 20 6.78 13.74 -7.10
CA LEU A 20 6.32 15.01 -7.68
C LEU A 20 5.86 15.98 -6.58
N ILE A 21 5.19 15.47 -5.53
CA ILE A 21 4.72 16.30 -4.42
C ILE A 21 5.86 17.05 -3.71
N ASP A 22 7.02 16.40 -3.56
CA ASP A 22 8.18 17.00 -2.91
C ASP A 22 8.75 18.13 -3.78
N MET A 23 8.80 17.92 -5.10
CA MET A 23 9.22 18.95 -6.04
C MET A 23 8.26 20.15 -6.10
N LEU A 24 6.94 19.90 -6.05
CA LEU A 24 5.96 20.98 -6.05
C LEU A 24 6.08 21.85 -4.80
N ARG A 25 6.36 21.23 -3.63
CA ARG A 25 6.61 21.93 -2.37
C ARG A 25 7.93 22.70 -2.39
N GLU A 26 8.99 22.09 -2.92
CA GLU A 26 10.32 22.73 -3.06
C GLU A 26 10.26 24.00 -3.92
N HIS A 27 9.39 24.03 -4.92
CA HIS A 27 9.20 25.17 -5.82
C HIS A 27 8.04 26.10 -5.43
N GLU A 28 7.44 25.94 -4.24
CA GLU A 28 6.35 26.79 -3.74
C GLU A 28 5.17 26.94 -4.73
N LEU A 29 4.85 25.85 -5.44
CA LEU A 29 3.78 25.82 -6.44
C LEU A 29 2.41 25.60 -5.79
N ASP A 30 2.06 26.46 -4.84
CA ASP A 30 0.89 26.30 -3.96
C ASP A 30 -0.43 26.23 -4.73
N ASN A 31 -0.59 27.00 -5.80
CA ASN A 31 -1.77 26.95 -6.65
C ASN A 31 -1.98 25.58 -7.33
N VAL A 32 -0.90 24.88 -7.67
CA VAL A 32 -0.95 23.52 -8.22
C VAL A 32 -1.33 22.52 -7.13
N LEU A 33 -0.80 22.71 -5.92
CA LEU A 33 -1.14 21.89 -4.76
C LEU A 33 -2.63 22.02 -4.39
N ASP A 34 -3.15 23.24 -4.36
CA ASP A 34 -4.57 23.52 -4.09
C ASP A 34 -5.48 22.91 -5.15
N ALA A 35 -5.14 23.08 -6.44
CA ALA A 35 -5.89 22.48 -7.53
C ALA A 35 -5.87 20.94 -7.45
N PHE A 36 -4.73 20.37 -7.08
CA PHE A 36 -4.60 18.92 -6.89
C PHE A 36 -5.44 18.41 -5.71
N GLU A 37 -5.42 19.13 -4.59
CA GLU A 37 -6.21 18.79 -3.41
C GLU A 37 -7.71 18.90 -3.67
N ALA A 38 -8.15 19.91 -4.42
CA ALA A 38 -9.53 20.05 -4.88
C ALA A 38 -9.96 18.90 -5.81
N ILE A 39 -9.05 18.43 -6.68
CA ILE A 39 -9.27 17.24 -7.50
C ILE A 39 -9.43 16.01 -6.60
N LEU A 40 -8.57 15.82 -5.59
CA LEU A 40 -8.72 14.71 -4.66
C LEU A 40 -10.06 14.78 -3.91
N GLU A 41 -10.44 15.94 -3.37
CA GLU A 41 -11.67 16.08 -2.60
C GLU A 41 -12.94 15.78 -3.42
N SER A 42 -12.93 16.13 -4.70
CA SER A 42 -14.05 15.87 -5.61
C SER A 42 -14.18 14.42 -6.08
N HIS A 43 -13.13 13.60 -5.93
CA HIS A 43 -13.15 12.20 -6.38
C HIS A 43 -13.78 11.28 -5.33
N GLU A 44 -14.57 10.31 -5.80
CA GLU A 44 -14.87 9.12 -5.00
C GLU A 44 -13.56 8.44 -4.59
N HIS A 45 -13.46 8.07 -3.32
CA HIS A 45 -12.33 7.34 -2.76
C HIS A 45 -12.71 5.88 -2.50
N ALA A 46 -11.70 5.03 -2.47
CA ALA A 46 -11.84 3.63 -2.13
C ALA A 46 -10.87 3.26 -1.00
N ILE A 47 -11.29 2.31 -0.16
CA ILE A 47 -10.37 1.55 0.68
C ILE A 47 -9.88 0.39 -0.16
N TYR A 48 -8.58 0.39 -0.43
CA TYR A 48 -7.89 -0.70 -1.09
C TYR A 48 -7.29 -1.65 -0.07
N GLU A 49 -7.44 -2.94 -0.32
CA GLU A 49 -6.62 -3.99 0.29
C GLU A 49 -5.51 -4.35 -0.70
N ILE A 50 -4.26 -4.18 -0.27
CA ILE A 50 -3.08 -4.51 -1.04
C ILE A 50 -2.40 -5.71 -0.41
N ARG A 51 -2.14 -6.73 -1.23
CA ARG A 51 -1.38 -7.92 -0.87
C ARG A 51 -0.22 -8.10 -1.82
N ARG A 52 0.99 -8.37 -1.31
CA ARG A 52 2.14 -8.73 -2.15
C ARG A 52 2.86 -9.96 -1.64
N ILE A 53 3.32 -10.75 -2.58
CA ILE A 53 4.20 -11.90 -2.33
C ILE A 53 5.52 -11.57 -2.98
N LEU A 54 6.56 -11.40 -2.17
CA LEU A 54 7.92 -11.11 -2.61
C LEU A 54 8.71 -12.41 -2.60
N ARG A 55 9.10 -12.88 -3.78
CA ARG A 55 9.79 -14.16 -3.96
C ARG A 55 11.28 -13.94 -4.21
N PRO A 56 12.13 -14.84 -3.70
CA PRO A 56 13.55 -14.76 -3.97
C PRO A 56 13.84 -14.98 -5.46
N ARG A 57 15.00 -14.50 -5.91
CA ARG A 57 15.57 -14.89 -7.19
C ARG A 57 16.02 -16.35 -7.11
N LYS A 58 15.80 -17.12 -8.17
CA LYS A 58 16.21 -18.54 -8.22
C LYS A 58 17.72 -18.75 -7.99
N THR A 59 18.54 -17.81 -8.44
CA THR A 59 20.00 -17.87 -8.35
C THR A 59 20.57 -17.23 -7.07
N ASP A 60 19.77 -16.46 -6.33
CA ASP A 60 20.20 -15.79 -5.10
C ASP A 60 18.99 -15.58 -4.17
N PRO A 61 18.85 -16.39 -3.11
CA PRO A 61 17.70 -16.32 -2.21
C PRO A 61 17.64 -15.04 -1.37
N THR A 62 18.72 -14.26 -1.32
CA THR A 62 18.76 -12.98 -0.58
C THR A 62 18.26 -11.79 -1.40
N LYS A 63 18.01 -11.98 -2.69
CA LYS A 63 17.59 -10.91 -3.61
C LYS A 63 16.18 -11.13 -4.10
N LEU A 64 15.44 -10.03 -4.27
CA LEU A 64 14.10 -10.06 -4.87
C LEU A 64 14.18 -10.56 -6.32
N GLY A 65 13.44 -11.62 -6.62
CA GLY A 65 13.29 -12.17 -7.96
C GLY A 65 12.02 -11.69 -8.65
N ASN A 66 10.88 -11.86 -7.98
CA ASN A 66 9.56 -11.50 -8.52
C ASN A 66 8.61 -11.06 -7.40
N ALA A 67 7.70 -10.14 -7.72
CA ALA A 67 6.60 -9.77 -6.86
C ALA A 67 5.24 -10.08 -7.52
N ALA A 68 4.43 -10.94 -6.91
CA ALA A 68 3.01 -11.07 -7.24
C ALA A 68 2.19 -10.10 -6.38
N ARG A 69 1.11 -9.56 -6.95
CA ARG A 69 0.30 -8.51 -6.31
C ARG A 69 -1.19 -8.83 -6.45
N SER A 70 -1.96 -8.51 -5.42
CA SER A 70 -3.41 -8.47 -5.44
C SER A 70 -3.88 -7.12 -4.91
N VAL A 71 -4.78 -6.50 -5.67
CA VAL A 71 -5.46 -5.25 -5.33
C VAL A 71 -6.95 -5.56 -5.27
N ARG A 72 -7.56 -5.34 -4.11
CA ARG A 72 -9.01 -5.47 -3.91
C ARG A 72 -9.59 -4.16 -3.41
N ILE A 73 -10.85 -3.89 -3.78
CA ILE A 73 -11.61 -2.74 -3.26
C ILE A 73 -12.50 -3.26 -2.14
N ARG A 74 -12.39 -2.68 -0.94
CA ARG A 74 -13.16 -3.08 0.25
C ARG A 74 -14.38 -2.20 0.51
N GLY A 75 -14.38 -1.00 -0.05
CA GLY A 75 -15.45 -0.02 0.06
C GLY A 75 -15.13 1.21 -0.78
N ARG A 76 -16.18 1.99 -1.09
CA ARG A 76 -16.11 3.25 -1.82
C ARG A 76 -16.99 4.30 -1.14
N GLY A 77 -16.67 5.57 -1.35
CA GLY A 77 -17.47 6.70 -0.87
C GLY A 77 -16.69 8.00 -0.88
N SER A 78 -17.14 9.00 -0.12
CA SER A 78 -16.39 10.25 0.00
C SER A 78 -15.02 10.04 0.64
N ARG A 79 -14.07 10.92 0.32
CA ARG A 79 -12.71 10.91 0.89
C ARG A 79 -12.74 10.88 2.42
N ALA A 80 -13.48 11.80 3.03
CA ALA A 80 -13.65 11.86 4.48
C ALA A 80 -14.21 10.56 5.07
N SER A 81 -15.23 9.97 4.44
CA SER A 81 -15.84 8.71 4.93
C SER A 81 -14.84 7.55 4.88
N MET A 82 -14.10 7.41 3.77
CA MET A 82 -13.12 6.35 3.62
C MET A 82 -11.95 6.51 4.59
N HIS A 83 -11.44 7.73 4.79
CA HIS A 83 -10.43 8.01 5.81
C HIS A 83 -10.92 7.74 7.22
N ASN A 84 -12.18 8.08 7.56
CA ASN A 84 -12.76 7.77 8.86
C ASN A 84 -12.84 6.25 9.11
N ILE A 85 -13.22 5.46 8.11
CA ILE A 85 -13.24 4.00 8.22
C ILE A 85 -11.82 3.44 8.39
N LEU A 86 -10.84 3.92 7.59
CA LEU A 86 -9.45 3.50 7.72
C LEU A 86 -8.87 3.89 9.09
N GLY A 87 -9.18 5.08 9.60
CA GLY A 87 -8.75 5.56 10.92
C GLY A 87 -9.33 4.74 12.08
N ARG A 88 -10.59 4.29 11.97
CA ARG A 88 -11.17 3.33 12.92
C ARG A 88 -10.47 1.98 12.85
N LEU A 89 -10.23 1.44 11.65
CA LEU A 89 -9.45 0.20 11.48
C LEU A 89 -8.05 0.30 12.10
N ALA A 90 -7.38 1.44 11.90
CA ALA A 90 -6.08 1.72 12.49
C ALA A 90 -6.14 1.70 14.02
N THR A 91 -7.09 2.45 14.61
CA THR A 91 -7.22 2.59 16.06
C THR A 91 -7.63 1.28 16.73
N ASP A 92 -8.74 0.69 16.29
CA ASP A 92 -9.32 -0.52 16.90
C ASP A 92 -8.42 -1.74 16.70
N GLY A 93 -7.78 -1.84 15.53
CA GLY A 93 -6.87 -2.92 15.20
C GLY A 93 -5.55 -2.81 15.96
N ALA A 94 -4.99 -1.60 16.10
CA ALA A 94 -3.75 -1.38 16.86
C ALA A 94 -3.96 -1.68 18.34
N ALA A 95 -5.09 -1.27 18.92
CA ALA A 95 -5.47 -1.60 20.30
C ALA A 95 -5.54 -3.12 20.58
N GLN A 96 -5.73 -3.93 19.53
CA GLN A 96 -5.78 -5.40 19.60
C GLN A 96 -4.49 -6.07 19.11
N ASN A 97 -3.43 -5.32 18.81
CA ASN A 97 -2.19 -5.82 18.19
C ASN A 97 -2.44 -6.61 16.89
N LYS A 98 -3.48 -6.23 16.13
CA LYS A 98 -3.86 -6.90 14.86
C LYS A 98 -3.34 -6.18 13.62
N VAL A 99 -3.01 -4.89 13.76
CA VAL A 99 -2.48 -4.06 12.67
C VAL A 99 -1.47 -3.05 13.23
N ARG A 100 -0.57 -2.57 12.37
CA ARG A 100 0.28 -1.41 12.61
C ARG A 100 -0.11 -0.27 11.65
N PRO A 101 -0.58 0.87 12.16
CA PRO A 101 -0.72 2.08 11.36
C PRO A 101 0.65 2.68 11.02
N ASP A 102 0.79 3.19 9.81
CA ASP A 102 2.01 3.78 9.28
C ASP A 102 1.68 5.02 8.44
N LEU A 103 2.01 6.21 8.96
CA LEU A 103 1.94 7.43 8.16
C LEU A 103 3.30 7.61 7.50
N GLY A 104 3.40 7.22 6.23
CA GLY A 104 4.65 7.35 5.48
C GLY A 104 5.03 8.81 5.25
N ASP A 105 6.29 9.05 4.86
CA ASP A 105 6.78 10.39 4.51
C ASP A 105 6.01 11.04 3.34
N ASP A 106 5.23 10.25 2.60
CA ASP A 106 4.32 10.73 1.55
C ASP A 106 2.99 11.29 2.11
N GLY A 107 2.81 11.27 3.43
CA GLY A 107 1.57 11.67 4.10
C GLY A 107 0.42 10.69 3.89
N ILE A 108 0.68 9.48 3.37
CA ILE A 108 -0.36 8.48 3.10
C ILE A 108 -0.37 7.46 4.25
N LEU A 109 -1.49 7.41 4.97
CA LEU A 109 -1.73 6.41 6.00
C LEU A 109 -1.93 5.02 5.37
N ARG A 110 -1.09 4.07 5.79
CA ARG A 110 -1.21 2.65 5.49
C ARG A 110 -1.45 1.90 6.79
N VAL A 111 -2.41 0.97 6.79
CA VAL A 111 -2.71 0.14 7.95
C VAL A 111 -2.25 -1.29 7.63
N TYR A 112 -1.06 -1.64 8.11
CA TYR A 112 -0.45 -2.94 7.86
C TYR A 112 -1.07 -3.99 8.77
N GLN A 113 -1.64 -5.03 8.17
CA GLN A 113 -2.01 -6.25 8.92
C GLN A 113 -0.89 -7.28 8.90
N HIS A 114 -0.04 -7.22 7.87
CA HIS A 114 1.15 -8.05 7.77
C HIS A 114 2.25 -7.23 7.11
N GLU A 115 3.37 -7.06 7.81
CA GLU A 115 4.55 -6.36 7.32
C GLU A 115 5.56 -7.34 6.76
N ARG A 116 6.37 -6.86 5.82
CA ARG A 116 7.42 -7.69 5.25
C ARG A 116 8.42 -8.09 6.32
N GLY A 117 8.74 -9.37 6.37
CA GLY A 117 9.91 -9.90 7.04
C GLY A 117 11.23 -9.59 6.31
N PRO A 118 12.37 -9.81 6.96
CA PRO A 118 13.69 -9.50 6.41
C PRO A 118 14.20 -10.53 5.37
N VAL A 119 13.54 -11.69 5.24
CA VAL A 119 13.99 -12.82 4.42
C VAL A 119 12.93 -13.19 3.39
N PHE A 120 13.37 -13.65 2.21
CA PHE A 120 12.46 -14.14 1.18
C PHE A 120 12.18 -15.65 1.30
N PRO A 121 10.96 -16.12 0.93
CA PRO A 121 9.82 -15.30 0.55
C PRO A 121 9.25 -14.55 1.75
N THR A 122 8.75 -13.34 1.49
CA THR A 122 7.98 -12.58 2.49
C THR A 122 6.70 -12.05 1.85
N VAL A 123 5.69 -11.81 2.67
CA VAL A 123 4.45 -11.20 2.21
C VAL A 123 4.22 -9.83 2.85
N GLU A 124 3.31 -9.07 2.29
CA GLU A 124 2.77 -7.89 2.97
C GLU A 124 1.29 -7.77 2.69
N ARG A 125 0.55 -7.28 3.69
CA ARG A 125 -0.86 -6.94 3.57
C ARG A 125 -1.11 -5.61 4.28
N TYR A 126 -1.65 -4.65 3.54
CA TYR A 126 -2.06 -3.37 4.13
C TYR A 126 -3.34 -2.83 3.50
N PHE A 127 -3.99 -1.95 4.24
CA PHE A 127 -5.15 -1.18 3.79
C PHE A 127 -4.76 0.28 3.61
N VAL A 128 -5.29 0.92 2.58
CA VAL A 128 -5.00 2.32 2.24
C VAL A 128 -6.21 2.98 1.59
N VAL A 129 -6.36 4.29 1.77
CA VAL A 129 -7.37 5.10 1.10
C VAL A 129 -6.72 5.86 -0.04
N ALA A 130 -7.36 5.84 -1.21
CA ALA A 130 -6.94 6.61 -2.39
C ALA A 130 -8.14 6.86 -3.33
N PRO A 131 -8.04 7.76 -4.32
CA PRO A 131 -9.06 7.92 -5.34
C PRO A 131 -9.44 6.59 -6.01
N ALA A 132 -10.73 6.35 -6.21
CA ALA A 132 -11.31 5.07 -6.65
C ALA A 132 -11.09 4.75 -8.14
N LEU A 133 -9.90 5.05 -8.67
CA LEU A 133 -9.53 4.95 -10.08
C LEU A 133 -8.80 3.64 -10.41
N ALA A 134 -8.24 2.95 -9.43
CA ALA A 134 -7.64 1.64 -9.64
C ALA A 134 -8.69 0.53 -9.63
N LEU A 135 -8.61 -0.36 -10.62
CA LEU A 135 -9.44 -1.55 -10.70
C LEU A 135 -8.86 -2.69 -9.84
N PRO A 136 -9.72 -3.58 -9.31
CA PRO A 136 -9.26 -4.83 -8.71
C PRO A 136 -8.40 -5.61 -9.70
N LYS A 137 -7.30 -6.18 -9.23
CA LYS A 137 -6.37 -6.91 -10.08
C LYS A 137 -5.63 -7.95 -9.26
N GLU A 138 -5.71 -9.20 -9.69
CA GLU A 138 -4.87 -10.28 -9.18
C GLU A 138 -4.69 -11.38 -10.22
N HIS A 139 -3.70 -12.24 -10.00
CA HIS A 139 -3.53 -13.45 -10.79
C HIS A 139 -4.54 -14.52 -10.31
N ALA A 140 -5.04 -15.38 -11.20
CA ALA A 140 -6.01 -16.42 -10.84
C ALA A 140 -5.53 -17.33 -9.68
N ASN A 141 -4.25 -17.68 -9.68
CA ASN A 141 -3.63 -18.50 -8.64
C ASN A 141 -3.11 -17.69 -7.43
N PHE A 142 -3.44 -16.40 -7.30
CA PHE A 142 -2.85 -15.55 -6.26
C PHE A 142 -3.15 -16.05 -4.85
N ASP A 143 -4.39 -16.40 -4.55
CA ASP A 143 -4.77 -16.85 -3.20
C ASP A 143 -4.09 -18.18 -2.82
N GLN A 144 -3.88 -19.09 -3.79
CA GLN A 144 -3.09 -20.31 -3.56
C GLN A 144 -1.64 -19.96 -3.20
N TRP A 145 -1.00 -19.09 -3.99
CA TRP A 145 0.37 -18.67 -3.72
C TRP A 145 0.51 -17.90 -2.42
N TRP A 146 -0.51 -17.12 -2.04
CA TRP A 146 -0.54 -16.36 -0.80
C TRP A 146 -0.50 -17.28 0.41
N THR A 147 -1.35 -18.31 0.44
CA THR A 147 -1.36 -19.32 1.50
C THR A 147 -0.03 -20.07 1.59
N GLN A 148 0.56 -20.43 0.44
CA GLN A 148 1.87 -21.08 0.39
C GLN A 148 2.99 -20.17 0.94
N ALA A 149 2.96 -18.88 0.61
CA ALA A 149 3.95 -17.92 1.07
C ALA A 149 3.83 -17.65 2.58
N LEU A 150 2.61 -17.52 3.12
CA LEU A 150 2.37 -17.40 4.56
C LEU A 150 2.89 -18.62 5.33
N ALA A 151 2.64 -19.83 4.82
CA ALA A 151 3.15 -21.05 5.44
C ALA A 151 4.68 -21.12 5.39
N ALA A 152 5.28 -20.74 4.25
CA ALA A 152 6.73 -20.71 4.10
C ALA A 152 7.41 -19.70 5.03
N GLU A 153 6.81 -18.52 5.23
CA GLU A 153 7.32 -17.48 6.13
C GLU A 153 7.22 -17.91 7.60
N ALA A 154 6.11 -18.54 7.99
CA ALA A 154 5.94 -19.07 9.36
C ALA A 154 6.93 -20.19 9.72
N MET A 155 7.50 -20.88 8.72
CA MET A 155 8.54 -21.91 8.91
C MET A 155 9.96 -21.33 8.93
N GLN A 156 10.14 -20.02 8.73
CA GLN A 156 11.45 -19.39 8.80
C GLN A 156 11.95 -19.33 10.25
N PRO A 157 13.25 -19.57 10.50
CA PRO A 157 13.81 -19.43 11.84
C PRO A 157 13.64 -17.98 12.33
N ALA A 158 13.33 -17.82 13.61
CA ALA A 158 13.31 -16.52 14.25
C ALA A 158 14.70 -15.87 14.14
N ALA A 159 14.73 -14.61 13.70
CA ALA A 159 15.95 -13.81 13.60
C ALA A 159 16.52 -13.47 14.97
#